data_AF-A0A6G8BZ90-F1
#
_entry.id   AF-A0A6G8BZ90-F1
#
_cell.length_a   1.000
_cell.length_b   1.000
_cell.length_c   1.000
_cell.angle_alpha   90.00
_cell.angle_beta   90.00
_cell.angle_gamma   90.00
#
_symmetry.space_group_name_H-M   'P 1'
#
loop_
_entity.id
_entity.type
_entity.pdbx_description
1 polymer ?
#
loop_
_entity_poly.entity_id
_entity_poly.type
_entity_poly.pdbx_seq_one_letter_code
_entity_poly.pdbx_strand_id
1 'polypeptide(L)'
;MTQLLMHQIGPPKWSREPIHEVNGDFDPAVLDQIFKHLAMVLEQVQRAVQAYLDEEPDDELFPRKERMSGEFYPGDISFQLQASQTGTPVHRFSIQARCLEKQEYVPTPDRDYLGLEVHFVWDPLTCSAVFEGDVDSSSI
;
A
#
# COMPACT_ATOMS: atom_id res chain seq x y z
N MET A 1 -3.55 -26.83 -5.49
CA MET A 1 -2.64 -25.68 -5.67
C MET A 1 -2.47 -25.05 -4.29
N THR A 2 -1.24 -24.78 -3.86
CA THR A 2 -0.99 -24.13 -2.57
C THR A 2 -1.34 -22.66 -2.71
N GLN A 3 -2.28 -22.16 -1.89
CA GLN A 3 -2.60 -20.73 -1.85
C GLN A 3 -1.37 -19.97 -1.35
N LEU A 4 -0.93 -18.97 -2.11
CA LEU A 4 0.10 -18.04 -1.63
C LEU A 4 -0.55 -17.09 -0.63
N LEU A 5 0.00 -17.06 0.58
CA LEU A 5 -0.39 -16.11 1.62
C LEU A 5 0.67 -15.01 1.69
N MET A 6 0.21 -13.76 1.69
CA MET A 6 1.07 -12.59 1.84
C MET A 6 1.26 -12.24 3.30
N HIS A 7 2.52 -12.04 3.65
CA HIS A 7 2.96 -11.68 4.98
C HIS A 7 3.67 -10.33 4.95
N GLN A 8 3.20 -9.41 5.79
CA GLN A 8 3.88 -8.14 5.97
C GLN A 8 5.18 -8.35 6.75
N ILE A 9 6.29 -7.82 6.24
CA ILE A 9 7.57 -7.73 6.91
C ILE A 9 7.96 -6.26 7.13
N GLY A 10 9.00 -6.02 7.94
CA GLY A 10 9.62 -4.69 8.01
C GLY A 10 10.42 -4.38 6.74
N PRO A 11 10.67 -3.09 6.43
CA PRO A 11 11.49 -2.70 5.29
C PRO A 11 12.87 -3.38 5.32
N PRO A 12 13.28 -4.06 4.23
CA PRO A 12 14.60 -4.66 4.13
C PRO A 12 15.73 -3.63 4.27
N LYS A 13 16.91 -4.05 4.74
CA LYS A 13 18.06 -3.11 4.93
C LYS A 13 18.55 -2.44 3.64
N TRP A 14 18.24 -3.04 2.49
CA TRP A 14 18.60 -2.53 1.18
C TRP A 14 17.51 -1.64 0.58
N SER A 15 16.29 -1.64 1.15
CA SER A 15 15.22 -0.76 0.69
C SER A 15 15.51 0.66 1.14
N ARG A 16 15.06 1.64 0.33
CA ARG A 16 15.03 3.03 0.78
C ARG A 16 14.05 3.19 1.95
N GLU A 17 14.31 4.18 2.79
CA GLU A 17 13.33 4.60 3.80
C GLU A 17 12.04 5.07 3.09
N PRO A 18 10.85 4.73 3.62
CA PRO A 18 9.59 5.25 3.13
C PRO A 18 9.58 6.77 3.07
N ILE A 19 9.15 7.32 1.94
CA ILE A 19 8.88 8.75 1.82
C ILE A 19 7.43 9.00 2.23
N HIS A 20 7.22 10.02 3.06
CA HIS A 20 5.89 10.54 3.36
C HIS A 20 5.67 11.80 2.55
N GLU A 21 4.89 11.69 1.48
CA GLU A 21 4.57 12.81 0.61
C GLU A 21 3.26 13.46 1.07
N VAL A 22 3.30 14.75 1.38
CA VAL A 22 2.10 15.51 1.77
C VAL A 22 1.81 16.53 0.68
N ASN A 23 0.71 16.32 -0.03
CA ASN A 23 0.28 17.17 -1.12
C ASN A 23 -0.80 18.17 -0.67
N GLY A 24 -0.51 19.46 -0.85
CA GLY A 24 -1.41 20.56 -0.52
C GLY A 24 -1.53 20.86 0.97
N ASP A 25 -2.65 21.46 1.38
CA ASP A 25 -2.91 21.92 2.75
C ASP A 25 -3.46 20.80 3.65
N PHE A 26 -2.85 19.60 3.63
CA PHE A 26 -3.29 18.49 4.47
C PHE A 26 -3.12 18.82 5.96
N ASP A 27 -4.16 18.57 6.76
CA ASP A 27 -4.16 18.92 8.19
C ASP A 27 -3.11 18.09 8.98
N PRO A 28 -2.11 18.73 9.60
CA PRO A 28 -1.10 18.03 10.41
C PRO A 28 -1.68 17.23 11.58
N ALA A 29 -2.82 17.64 12.15
CA ALA A 29 -3.48 16.92 13.22
C ALA A 29 -4.10 15.60 12.72
N VAL A 30 -4.65 15.62 11.49
CA VAL A 30 -5.16 14.41 10.83
C VAL A 30 -4.00 13.47 10.48
N LEU A 31 -2.89 14.01 9.99
CA LEU A 31 -1.67 13.24 9.73
C LEU A 31 -1.19 12.49 10.98
N ASP A 32 -1.11 13.19 12.13
CA ASP A 32 -0.70 12.60 13.41
C ASP A 32 -1.70 11.54 13.90
N GLN A 33 -3.00 11.71 13.63
CA GLN A 33 -4.01 10.68 13.91
C GLN A 33 -3.83 9.44 13.05
N ILE A 34 -3.55 9.59 11.75
CA ILE A 34 -3.31 8.45 10.84
C ILE A 34 -2.09 7.66 11.32
N PHE A 35 -0.98 8.33 11.66
CA PHE A 35 0.21 7.64 12.17
C PHE A 35 -0.02 6.93 13.50
N LYS A 36 -0.83 7.48 14.41
CA LYS A 36 -1.23 6.80 15.65
C LYS A 36 -2.01 5.51 15.40
N HIS A 37 -2.71 5.41 14.28
CA HIS A 37 -3.53 4.25 13.91
C HIS A 37 -2.90 3.43 12.77
N LEU A 38 -1.64 3.67 12.43
CA LEU A 38 -0.98 3.07 11.27
C LEU A 38 -1.02 1.54 11.30
N ALA A 39 -0.90 0.92 12.48
CA ALA A 39 -0.98 -0.55 12.60
C ALA A 39 -2.31 -1.11 12.08
N MET A 40 -3.45 -0.47 12.40
CA MET A 40 -4.77 -0.86 11.91
C MET A 40 -4.91 -0.65 10.41
N VAL A 41 -4.32 0.43 9.89
CA VAL A 41 -4.30 0.69 8.44
C VAL A 41 -3.47 -0.38 7.72
N LEU A 42 -2.31 -0.75 8.25
CA LEU A 42 -1.45 -1.78 7.67
C LEU A 42 -2.10 -3.17 7.65
N GLU A 43 -2.95 -3.50 8.63
CA GLU A 43 -3.79 -4.71 8.57
C GLU A 43 -4.76 -4.67 7.38
N GLN A 44 -5.32 -3.50 7.04
CA GLN A 44 -6.16 -3.34 5.86
C GLN A 44 -5.35 -3.47 4.56
N VAL A 45 -4.13 -2.90 4.53
CA VAL A 45 -3.20 -3.06 3.39
C VAL A 45 -2.92 -4.53 3.14
N GLN A 46 -2.60 -5.33 4.17
CA GLN A 46 -2.37 -6.76 4.01
C GLN A 46 -3.58 -7.48 3.39
N ARG A 47 -4.80 -7.15 3.83
CA ARG A 47 -6.03 -7.75 3.27
C ARG A 47 -6.26 -7.35 1.82
N ALA A 48 -6.02 -6.08 1.47
CA ALA A 48 -6.15 -5.59 0.10
C ALA A 48 -5.14 -6.27 -0.83
N VAL A 49 -3.87 -6.38 -0.42
CA VAL A 49 -2.82 -7.08 -1.17
C VAL A 49 -3.17 -8.56 -1.37
N GLN A 50 -3.66 -9.23 -0.34
CA GLN A 50 -4.09 -10.62 -0.45
C GLN A 50 -5.26 -10.79 -1.41
N ALA A 51 -6.26 -9.91 -1.34
CA ALA A 51 -7.42 -9.93 -2.22
C ALA A 51 -7.00 -9.74 -3.69
N TYR A 52 -6.14 -8.75 -3.96
CA TYR A 52 -5.60 -8.51 -5.29
C TYR A 52 -4.93 -9.77 -5.88
N LEU A 53 -4.12 -10.49 -5.10
CA LEU A 53 -3.45 -11.72 -5.55
C LEU A 53 -4.36 -12.94 -5.68
N ASP A 54 -5.51 -12.94 -5.02
CA ASP A 54 -6.48 -14.03 -5.11
C ASP A 54 -7.43 -13.85 -6.30
N GLU A 55 -7.55 -12.64 -6.83
CA GLU A 55 -8.28 -12.37 -8.08
C GLU A 55 -7.50 -12.76 -9.35
N GLU A 56 -6.24 -13.18 -9.23
CA GLU A 56 -5.34 -13.53 -10.34
C GLU A 56 -5.34 -12.45 -11.44
N PRO A 57 -4.79 -11.26 -11.14
CA PRO A 57 -4.88 -10.12 -12.03
C PRO A 57 -4.17 -10.46 -13.35
N ASP A 58 -4.88 -10.30 -14.46
CA ASP A 58 -4.35 -10.39 -15.82
C ASP A 58 -3.57 -9.12 -16.20
N ASP A 59 -2.82 -8.59 -15.23
CA ASP A 59 -1.99 -7.40 -15.41
C ASP A 59 -0.59 -7.85 -15.84
N GLU A 60 -0.22 -7.55 -17.09
CA GLU A 60 1.11 -7.84 -17.62
C GLU A 60 2.23 -7.14 -16.83
N LEU A 61 1.89 -6.07 -16.11
CA LEU A 61 2.83 -5.32 -15.30
C LEU A 61 3.12 -6.05 -13.99
N PHE A 62 2.12 -6.65 -13.32
CA PHE A 62 2.31 -7.31 -12.02
C PHE A 62 2.93 -8.73 -12.14
N PRO A 63 3.85 -9.18 -11.23
CA PRO A 63 4.40 -10.52 -11.34
C PRO A 63 3.33 -11.57 -11.15
N ARG A 64 3.47 -12.65 -11.92
CA ARG A 64 2.69 -13.86 -11.67
C ARG A 64 2.92 -14.38 -10.26
N LYS A 65 1.86 -14.93 -9.68
CA LYS A 65 1.85 -15.52 -8.33
C LYS A 65 2.98 -16.53 -8.08
N GLU A 66 3.43 -17.26 -9.09
CA GLU A 66 4.55 -18.20 -8.93
C GLU A 66 5.90 -17.53 -8.63
N ARG A 67 6.08 -16.28 -9.08
CA ARG A 67 7.31 -15.49 -8.86
C ARG A 67 7.36 -14.89 -7.47
N MET A 68 6.21 -14.67 -6.84
CA MET A 68 6.08 -14.01 -5.53
C MET A 68 6.67 -14.85 -4.40
N SER A 69 7.38 -14.21 -3.47
CA SER A 69 7.94 -14.87 -2.27
C SER A 69 6.90 -15.12 -1.19
N GLY A 70 5.77 -14.42 -1.21
CA GLY A 70 4.79 -14.39 -0.13
C GLY A 70 5.05 -13.28 0.90
N GLU A 71 5.99 -12.39 0.64
CA GLU A 71 6.36 -11.29 1.53
C GLU A 71 6.12 -9.93 0.85
N PHE A 72 5.71 -8.94 1.64
CA PHE A 72 5.68 -7.54 1.22
C PHE A 72 6.01 -6.63 2.40
N TYR A 73 6.36 -5.38 2.13
CA TYR A 73 6.53 -4.37 3.18
C TYR A 73 5.93 -3.03 2.76
N PRO A 74 5.49 -2.19 3.71
CA PRO A 74 4.98 -0.86 3.40
C PRO A 74 6.12 0.05 2.91
N GLY A 75 5.92 0.63 1.74
CA GLY A 75 6.76 1.65 1.11
C GLY A 75 6.22 3.05 1.36
N ASP A 76 6.26 3.89 0.32
CA ASP A 76 5.87 5.29 0.42
C ASP A 76 4.40 5.46 0.83
N ILE A 77 4.15 6.55 1.55
CA ILE A 77 2.81 6.97 1.97
C ILE A 77 2.54 8.36 1.41
N SER A 78 1.47 8.49 0.62
CA SER A 78 1.10 9.77 0.01
C SER A 78 -0.22 10.27 0.61
N PHE A 79 -0.26 11.54 0.98
CA PHE A 79 -1.41 12.20 1.59
C PHE A 79 -1.93 13.30 0.68
N GLN A 80 -3.24 13.34 0.47
CA GLN A 80 -3.87 14.34 -0.38
C GLN A 80 -5.18 14.83 0.24
N LEU A 81 -5.32 16.16 0.29
CA LEU A 81 -6.60 16.78 0.57
C LEU A 81 -7.35 16.98 -0.76
N GLN A 82 -8.49 16.34 -0.94
CA GLN A 82 -9.34 16.55 -2.11
C GLN A 82 -10.64 17.25 -1.72
N ALA A 83 -11.13 18.14 -2.58
CA ALA A 83 -12.48 18.68 -2.43
C ALA A 83 -13.49 17.59 -2.81
N SER A 84 -14.44 17.27 -1.91
CA SER A 84 -15.58 16.45 -2.33
C SER A 84 -16.53 17.24 -3.22
N GLN A 85 -17.39 16.52 -3.94
CA GLN A 85 -18.50 17.10 -4.70
C GLN A 85 -19.47 17.91 -3.81
N THR A 86 -19.50 17.67 -2.50
CA THR A 86 -20.34 18.40 -1.54
C THR A 86 -19.61 19.60 -0.91
N GLY A 87 -18.37 19.88 -1.31
CA GLY A 87 -17.55 20.96 -0.76
C GLY A 87 -16.91 20.66 0.60
N THR A 88 -17.13 19.46 1.15
CA THR A 88 -16.45 18.99 2.36
C THR A 88 -15.07 18.43 1.98
N PRO A 89 -13.97 18.85 2.61
CA PRO A 89 -12.66 18.28 2.31
C PRO A 89 -12.62 16.79 2.70
N VAL A 90 -12.00 15.98 1.84
CA VAL A 90 -11.77 14.55 2.05
C VAL A 90 -10.27 14.33 2.22
N HIS A 91 -9.90 13.72 3.34
CA HIS A 91 -8.53 13.36 3.64
C HIS A 91 -8.26 11.99 3.00
N ARG A 92 -7.62 11.99 1.84
CA ARG A 92 -7.20 10.76 1.17
C ARG A 92 -5.74 10.48 1.46
N PHE A 93 -5.41 9.21 1.52
CA PHE A 93 -4.02 8.79 1.55
C PHE A 93 -3.87 7.41 0.93
N SER A 94 -2.66 7.09 0.48
CA SER A 94 -2.32 5.79 -0.08
C SER A 94 -1.04 5.26 0.54
N ILE A 95 -0.91 3.93 0.55
CA ILE A 95 0.29 3.23 1.01
C ILE A 95 0.73 2.28 -0.09
N GLN A 96 1.98 2.40 -0.51
CA GLN A 96 2.60 1.40 -1.38
C GLN A 96 2.91 0.12 -0.60
N ALA A 97 2.49 -1.02 -1.11
CA ALA A 97 2.84 -2.35 -0.61
C ALA A 97 3.86 -2.98 -1.57
N ARG A 98 5.14 -2.84 -1.24
CA ARG A 98 6.27 -3.35 -2.02
C ARG A 98 6.35 -4.86 -1.86
N CYS A 99 5.90 -5.58 -2.88
CA CYS A 99 5.86 -7.03 -2.84
C CYS A 99 7.21 -7.61 -3.30
N LEU A 100 7.59 -8.75 -2.74
CA LEU A 100 8.89 -9.35 -3.01
C LEU A 100 8.76 -10.55 -3.95
N GLU A 101 9.64 -10.61 -4.93
CA GLU A 101 9.82 -11.80 -5.75
C GLU A 101 10.83 -12.78 -5.11
N LYS A 102 10.72 -14.05 -5.48
CA LYS A 102 11.71 -15.07 -5.12
C LYS A 102 13.03 -14.75 -5.82
N GLN A 103 14.13 -14.98 -5.11
CA GLN A 103 15.49 -14.70 -5.56
C GLN A 103 15.85 -15.37 -6.90
N GLU A 104 15.24 -16.51 -7.24
CA GLU A 104 15.50 -17.21 -8.51
C GLU A 104 14.97 -16.45 -9.74
N TYR A 105 14.03 -15.52 -9.57
CA TYR A 105 13.47 -14.69 -10.65
C TYR A 105 14.10 -13.30 -10.74
N VAL A 106 14.85 -12.86 -9.72
CA VAL A 106 15.46 -11.53 -9.66
C VAL A 106 16.96 -11.64 -9.39
N PRO A 107 17.81 -11.34 -10.39
CA PRO A 107 19.27 -11.46 -10.24
C PRO A 107 19.90 -10.34 -9.41
N THR A 108 19.13 -9.32 -9.04
CA THR A 108 19.58 -8.18 -8.24
C THR A 108 19.35 -8.41 -6.74
N PRO A 109 20.16 -7.77 -5.87
CA PRO A 109 19.94 -7.80 -4.42
C PRO A 109 18.65 -7.06 -4.01
N ASP A 110 18.25 -6.08 -4.83
CA ASP A 110 16.93 -5.48 -4.78
C ASP A 110 15.92 -6.48 -5.33
N ARG A 111 15.03 -6.94 -4.44
CA ARG A 111 13.92 -7.85 -4.77
C ARG A 111 12.60 -7.10 -4.80
N ASP A 112 12.64 -5.77 -4.70
CA ASP A 112 11.47 -4.95 -4.92
C ASP A 112 11.00 -5.19 -6.33
N TYR A 113 9.77 -5.64 -6.42
CA TYR A 113 9.03 -5.47 -7.64
C TYR A 113 7.65 -4.95 -7.28
N LEU A 114 7.28 -3.86 -7.96
CA LEU A 114 5.96 -3.22 -8.00
C LEU A 114 5.21 -3.12 -6.67
N GLY A 115 5.17 -1.90 -6.14
CA GLY A 115 4.31 -1.57 -5.02
C GLY A 115 2.85 -1.52 -5.47
N LEU A 116 2.01 -2.39 -4.92
CA LEU A 116 0.56 -2.19 -4.99
C LEU A 116 0.21 -0.94 -4.19
N GLU A 117 -0.43 0.04 -4.80
CA GLU A 117 -0.85 1.24 -4.11
C GLU A 117 -2.27 1.04 -3.55
N VAL A 118 -2.39 1.06 -2.22
CA VAL A 118 -3.67 0.84 -1.54
C VAL A 118 -4.23 2.18 -1.08
N HIS A 119 -5.42 2.52 -1.56
CA HIS A 119 -6.04 3.84 -1.35
C HIS A 119 -7.06 3.84 -0.20
N PHE A 120 -7.02 4.90 0.59
CA PHE A 120 -7.86 5.10 1.76
C PHE A 120 -8.45 6.50 1.82
N VAL A 121 -9.63 6.59 2.41
CA VAL A 121 -10.19 7.82 2.97
C VAL A 121 -10.10 7.75 4.48
N TRP A 122 -9.62 8.83 5.11
CA TRP A 122 -9.63 8.98 6.56
C TRP A 122 -10.89 9.71 7.02
N ASP A 123 -11.61 9.09 7.96
CA ASP A 123 -12.68 9.74 8.72
C ASP A 123 -12.11 10.24 10.08
N PRO A 124 -11.95 11.57 10.26
CA PRO A 124 -11.43 12.14 11.48
C PRO A 124 -12.42 12.10 12.66
N LEU A 125 -13.71 11.86 12.42
CA LEU A 125 -14.72 11.78 13.49
C LEU A 125 -14.67 10.42 14.19
N THR A 126 -14.45 9.36 13.43
CA THR A 126 -14.39 7.97 13.92
C THR A 126 -12.96 7.47 14.11
N CYS A 127 -11.96 8.25 13.71
CA CYS A 127 -10.54 7.87 13.70
C CYS A 127 -10.30 6.55 12.95
N SER A 128 -10.92 6.41 11.77
CA SER A 128 -10.83 5.19 10.97
C SER A 128 -10.45 5.46 9.53
N ALA A 129 -9.66 4.56 8.96
CA ALA A 129 -9.40 4.50 7.52
C ALA A 129 -10.43 3.59 6.85
N VAL A 130 -10.97 4.06 5.72
CA VAL A 130 -11.87 3.32 4.85
C VAL A 130 -11.12 3.00 3.56
N PHE A 131 -10.89 1.72 3.30
CA PHE A 131 -10.36 1.25 2.02
C PHE A 131 -11.31 1.61 0.87
N GLU A 132 -10.79 2.22 -0.19
CA GLU A 132 -11.62 2.71 -1.31
C GLU A 132 -12.05 1.63 -2.29
N GLY A 133 -11.58 0.39 -2.12
CA GLY A 133 -11.95 -0.74 -2.96
C GLY A 133 -11.11 -0.88 -4.23
N ASP A 134 -10.08 -0.05 -4.40
CA ASP A 134 -9.17 -0.11 -5.54
C ASP A 134 -7.71 -0.25 -5.08
N VAL A 135 -6.95 -1.04 -5.83
CA VAL A 135 -5.51 -1.25 -5.64
C VAL A 135 -4.85 -1.02 -6.99
N ASP A 136 -4.08 0.07 -7.08
CA ASP A 136 -3.39 0.42 -8.31
C ASP A 136 -2.04 -0.33 -8.38
N SER A 137 -1.87 -1.16 -9.41
CA SER A 137 -0.57 -1.72 -9.79
C SER A 137 0.20 -0.69 -10.60
N SER A 138 0.99 0.16 -9.94
CA SER A 138 1.80 1.16 -10.62
C SER A 138 3.19 0.61 -10.98
N SER A 139 3.57 0.75 -12.25
CA SER A 139 4.97 0.59 -12.71
C SER A 139 5.76 1.84 -12.38
N ILE A 140 6.73 1.74 -11.45
CA ILE A 140 7.80 2.74 -11.32
C ILE A 140 8.99 2.31 -12.16
#